data_AF-A0A6G3X6N0-F1
#
_entry.id   AF-A0A6G3X6N0-F1
#
_cell.length_a   1.000
_cell.length_b   1.000
_cell.length_c   1.000
_cell.angle_alpha   90.00
_cell.angle_beta   90.00
_cell.angle_gamma   90.00
#
_symmetry.space_group_name_H-M   'P 1'
#
loop_
_entity.id
_entity.type
_entity.pdbx_description
1 polymer ?
#
loop_
_entity_poly.entity_id
_entity_poly.type
_entity_poly.pdbx_seq_one_letter_code
_entity_poly.pdbx_strand_id
1 'polypeptide(L)' 'ATSAAPLPQVPNESQFETAVGTAVKELWADAAAGRPITEESVKARLEKAQQTMQQ' A
#
# COMPACT_ATOMS: atom_id res chain seq x y z
N ALA A 1 19.56 3.13 24.49
CA ALA A 1 19.35 2.08 23.47
C ALA A 1 18.34 1.03 23.95
N THR A 2 17.19 1.48 24.47
CA THR A 2 16.17 0.65 25.15
C THR A 2 14.75 0.99 24.68
N SER A 3 14.63 1.75 23.60
CA SER A 3 13.34 2.22 23.06
C SER A 3 12.71 1.26 22.05
N ALA A 4 13.44 0.21 21.64
CA ALA A 4 12.90 -0.79 20.72
C ALA A 4 12.22 -1.88 21.53
N ALA A 5 10.88 -1.87 21.56
CA ALA A 5 10.09 -3.02 21.95
C ALA A 5 9.93 -3.93 20.72
N PRO A 6 10.05 -5.26 20.85
CA PRO A 6 9.68 -6.16 19.78
C PRO A 6 8.22 -5.91 19.42
N LEU A 7 7.98 -5.49 18.18
CA LEU A 7 6.63 -5.35 17.64
C LEU A 7 6.04 -6.77 17.53
N PRO A 8 4.80 -6.99 18.00
CA PRO A 8 4.10 -8.22 17.67
C PRO A 8 4.05 -8.35 16.14
N GLN A 9 4.27 -9.56 15.63
CA GLN A 9 4.08 -9.85 14.21
C GLN A 9 2.69 -9.34 13.81
N VAL A 10 2.65 -8.41 12.85
CA VAL A 10 1.38 -7.96 12.30
C VAL A 10 0.83 -9.16 11.50
N PRO A 11 -0.33 -9.73 11.87
CA PRO A 11 -0.92 -10.78 11.06
C PRO A 11 -1.07 -10.29 9.63
N ASN A 12 -0.66 -11.11 8.67
CA ASN A 12 -0.76 -10.80 7.23
C ASN A 12 0.13 -9.61 6.79
N GLU A 13 1.20 -9.27 7.51
CA GLU A 13 2.16 -8.21 7.14
C GLU A 13 2.66 -8.38 5.69
N SER A 14 3.04 -9.60 5.29
CA SER A 14 3.47 -9.86 3.91
C SER A 14 2.38 -9.61 2.86
N GLN A 15 1.10 -9.87 3.18
CA GLN A 15 -0.01 -9.55 2.28
C GLN A 15 -0.25 -8.04 2.22
N PHE A 16 -0.16 -7.35 3.35
CA PHE A 16 -0.25 -5.90 3.43
C PHE A 16 0.84 -5.25 2.57
N GLU A 17 2.12 -5.62 2.76
CA GLU A 17 3.25 -5.11 2.00
C GLU A 17 3.10 -5.37 0.49
N THR A 18 2.62 -6.56 0.12
CA THR A 18 2.37 -6.92 -1.28
C THR A 18 1.26 -6.06 -1.90
N ALA A 19 0.13 -5.92 -1.19
CA ALA A 19 -1.03 -5.17 -1.67
C ALA A 19 -0.73 -3.67 -1.79
N VAL A 20 -0.15 -3.08 -0.74
CA VAL A 20 0.23 -1.67 -0.72
C VAL A 20 1.37 -1.39 -1.69
N GLY A 21 2.39 -2.25 -1.74
CA GLY A 21 3.49 -2.14 -2.70
C GLY A 21 3.00 -2.15 -4.15
N THR A 22 1.99 -2.97 -4.45
CA THR A 22 1.33 -2.98 -5.77
C THR A 22 0.60 -1.67 -6.05
N ALA A 23 -0.19 -1.16 -5.09
CA ALA A 23 -0.89 0.12 -5.24
C ALA A 23 0.08 1.28 -5.51
N VAL A 24 1.19 1.35 -4.76
CA VAL A 24 2.23 2.36 -4.95
C VAL A 24 2.89 2.23 -6.32
N LYS A 25 3.27 1.01 -6.72
CA LYS A 25 3.83 0.74 -8.06
C LYS A 25 2.90 1.22 -9.18
N GLU A 26 1.60 0.97 -9.07
CA GLU A 26 0.62 1.43 -10.08
C GLU A 26 0.51 2.95 -10.12
N LEU A 27 0.53 3.64 -8.97
CA LEU A 27 0.56 5.11 -8.91
C LEU A 27 1.81 5.69 -9.59
N TRP A 28 2.98 5.08 -9.38
CA TRP A 28 4.20 5.47 -10.08
C TRP A 28 4.10 5.25 -11.59
N ALA A 29 3.48 4.16 -12.02
CA ALA A 29 3.25 3.90 -13.44
C ALA A 29 2.32 4.95 -14.08
N ASP A 30 1.24 5.33 -13.38
CA ASP A 30 0.36 6.40 -13.83
C ASP A 30 1.09 7.74 -13.94
N ALA A 31 1.90 8.10 -12.93
CA ALA A 31 2.70 9.32 -12.94
C ALA A 31 3.71 9.33 -14.10
N ALA A 32 4.41 8.21 -14.33
CA ALA A 32 5.34 8.06 -15.45
C ALA A 32 4.65 8.14 -16.82
N ALA A 33 3.36 7.75 -16.89
CA ALA A 33 2.53 7.91 -18.07
C ALA A 33 1.95 9.33 -18.24
N GLY A 34 2.32 10.28 -17.38
CA GLY A 34 1.83 11.67 -17.41
C GLY A 34 0.40 11.84 -16.88
N ARG A 35 -0.14 10.83 -16.18
CA ARG A 35 -1.45 10.95 -15.53
C ARG A 35 -1.28 11.68 -14.19
N PRO A 36 -2.16 12.63 -13.87
CA PRO A 36 -2.09 13.33 -12.58
C PRO A 36 -2.40 12.36 -11.44
N ILE A 37 -1.59 12.42 -10.38
CA ILE A 37 -1.85 11.73 -9.13
C ILE A 37 -2.62 12.68 -8.23
N THR A 38 -3.84 12.30 -7.86
CA THR A 38 -4.73 13.07 -7.00
C THR A 38 -4.96 12.33 -5.69
N GLU A 39 -5.46 13.01 -4.68
CA GLU A 39 -5.88 12.35 -3.43
C GLU A 39 -6.91 11.25 -3.69
N GLU A 40 -7.83 11.47 -4.63
CA GLU A 40 -8.83 10.48 -5.03
C GLU A 40 -8.20 9.25 -5.68
N SER A 41 -7.19 9.41 -6.54
CA SER A 41 -6.51 8.26 -7.16
C SER A 41 -5.71 7.47 -6.14
N VAL A 42 -5.08 8.13 -5.17
CA VAL A 42 -4.39 7.47 -4.05
C VAL A 42 -5.40 6.68 -3.20
N LYS A 43 -6.52 7.31 -2.82
CA LYS A 43 -7.58 6.67 -2.05
C LYS A 43 -8.12 5.43 -2.76
N ALA A 44 -8.46 5.54 -4.05
CA ALA A 44 -8.97 4.42 -4.84
C ALA A 44 -7.99 3.24 -4.92
N ARG A 45 -6.69 3.52 -5.08
CA ARG A 45 -5.64 2.47 -5.13
C ARG A 45 -5.47 1.77 -3.78
N LEU A 46 -5.53 2.51 -2.68
CA LEU A 46 -5.44 1.94 -1.33
C LEU A 46 -6.71 1.17 -0.93
N GLU A 47 -7.89 1.63 -1.33
CA GLU A 47 -9.15 0.89 -1.13
C GLU A 47 -9.12 -0.46 -1.87
N LYS A 48 -8.61 -0.48 -3.11
CA LYS A 48 -8.40 -1.73 -3.87
C LYS A 48 -7.39 -2.66 -3.19
N ALA A 49 -6.29 -2.11 -2.64
CA ALA A 49 -5.33 -2.90 -1.88
C ALA A 49 -5.99 -3.55 -0.64
N GLN A 50 -6.80 -2.79 0.10
CA GLN A 50 -7.54 -3.28 1.25
C GLN A 50 -8.59 -4.34 0.88
N GLN A 51 -9.23 -4.24 -0.29
CA GLN A 51 -10.14 -5.26 -0.80
C GLN A 51 -9.40 -6.57 -1.12
N THR A 52 -8.21 -6.47 -1.72
CA THR A 52 -7.36 -7.64 -2.04
C THR A 52 -6.99 -8.43 -0.79
N MET A 53 -6.75 -7.76 0.33
CA MET A 53 -6.42 -8.41 1.60
C MET A 53 -7.60 -9.18 2.24
N GLN A 54 -8.83 -8.93 1.77
CA GLN A 54 -10.04 -9.60 2.27
C GLN A 54 -10.47 -10.79 1.39
N GLN A 55 -9.73 -11.05 0.31
CA GLN A 55 -9.88 -12.22 -0.55
C GLN A 55 -9.04 -13.38 -0.01
#